data_AF-H0EGY0-F1
#
_entry.id   AF-H0EGY0-F1
#
_cell.length_a   1.000
_cell.length_b   1.000
_cell.length_c   1.000
_cell.angle_alpha   90.00
_cell.angle_beta   90.00
_cell.angle_gamma   90.00
#
_symmetry.space_group_name_H-M   'P 1'
#
loop_
_entity.id
_entity.type
_entity.pdbx_description
1 polymer ?
#
loop_
_entity_poly.entity_id
_entity_poly.type
_entity_poly.pdbx_seq_one_letter_code
_entity_poly.pdbx_strand_id
1 'polypeptide(L)'
;MEESAADELKSCGKDELAEACIRKEIIPWAKGSLETVKLASPGDFVALKFTGAGSQALYDLKQQAPSSPALKEAIDSICDLASARGIRLLFDAEQQAIQAGIDSWTLDYMRKYNGKTPGKAVVYGTYQAYLKATPSILASHLAVARKENLTLGVKLVRGAYLGSDPRHLIHDTKADTDNAYNGIAAALAKRAYGPPLQAEKGETTFPPVNVVLAGHNHTSVRKIQDLRTTQAQRGEEQTDLVYAQLQGMADEISCVQVSGLGY
;
A
#
# COMPACT_ATOMS: atom_id res chain seq x y z
N MET A 1 15.03 -7.84 28.02
CA MET A 1 13.97 -6.88 28.40
C MET A 1 12.84 -6.81 27.37
N GLU A 2 13.06 -7.06 26.08
CA GLU A 2 11.98 -7.17 25.07
C GLU A 2 11.29 -8.55 25.04
N GLU A 3 11.97 -9.60 25.49
CA GLU A 3 11.42 -10.97 25.57
C GLU A 3 10.28 -11.09 26.60
N SER A 4 10.31 -10.31 27.69
CA SER A 4 9.29 -10.41 28.74
C SER A 4 7.94 -9.81 28.34
N ALA A 5 7.91 -8.75 27.52
CA ALA A 5 6.66 -8.18 27.02
C ALA A 5 5.98 -9.08 25.98
N ALA A 6 6.76 -9.82 25.19
CA ALA A 6 6.25 -10.78 24.20
C ALA A 6 5.71 -12.06 24.86
N ASP A 7 6.28 -12.49 25.99
CA ASP A 7 5.80 -13.62 26.78
C ASP A 7 4.62 -13.27 27.71
N GLU A 8 4.52 -12.03 28.20
CA GLU A 8 3.35 -11.53 28.95
C GLU A 8 2.07 -11.52 28.10
N LEU A 9 2.18 -11.29 26.78
CA LEU A 9 1.06 -11.42 25.84
C LEU A 9 0.65 -12.89 25.58
N LYS A 10 1.55 -13.85 25.80
CA LYS A 10 1.30 -15.29 25.59
C LYS A 10 0.80 -16.02 26.84
N SER A 11 1.12 -15.55 28.04
CA SER A 11 0.94 -16.30 29.28
C SER A 11 0.55 -15.40 30.46
N CYS A 12 -0.64 -15.68 31.01
CA CYS A 12 -1.31 -15.10 32.19
C CYS A 12 -2.16 -13.83 31.97
N GLY A 13 -3.48 -13.95 32.19
CA GLY A 13 -4.44 -12.83 32.18
C GLY A 13 -5.23 -12.61 30.88
N LYS A 14 -5.41 -13.68 30.07
CA LYS A 14 -5.93 -13.62 28.69
C LYS A 14 -7.22 -12.82 28.47
N ASP A 15 -8.06 -12.62 29.49
CA ASP A 15 -9.27 -11.80 29.35
C ASP A 15 -9.03 -10.32 29.70
N GLU A 16 -8.53 -9.96 30.88
CA GLU A 16 -8.44 -8.53 31.26
C GLU A 16 -7.45 -7.71 30.42
N LEU A 17 -6.29 -8.28 30.08
CA LEU A 17 -5.30 -7.59 29.23
C LEU A 17 -5.76 -7.50 27.77
N ALA A 18 -6.36 -8.56 27.24
CA ALA A 18 -6.92 -8.54 25.89
C ALA A 18 -8.11 -7.58 25.80
N GLU A 19 -9.04 -7.63 26.76
CA GLU A 19 -10.15 -6.69 26.88
C GLU A 19 -9.66 -5.24 27.04
N ALA A 20 -8.59 -5.02 27.81
CA ALA A 20 -7.98 -3.70 27.92
C ALA A 20 -7.40 -3.22 26.59
N CYS A 21 -6.69 -4.07 25.84
CA CYS A 21 -6.16 -3.76 24.51
C CYS A 21 -7.31 -3.45 23.53
N ILE A 22 -8.35 -4.27 23.49
CA ILE A 22 -9.53 -4.05 22.65
C ILE A 22 -10.17 -2.69 22.96
N ARG A 23 -10.46 -2.44 24.25
CA ARG A 23 -11.15 -1.22 24.69
C ARG A 23 -10.34 0.04 24.51
N LYS A 24 -9.02 -0.01 24.76
CA LYS A 24 -8.15 1.19 24.79
C LYS A 24 -7.45 1.46 23.47
N GLU A 25 -7.26 0.47 22.62
CA GLU A 25 -6.46 0.58 21.40
C GLU A 25 -7.30 0.29 20.14
N ILE A 26 -7.85 -0.92 20.01
CA ILE A 26 -8.55 -1.35 18.79
C ILE A 26 -9.84 -0.55 18.55
N ILE A 27 -10.71 -0.41 19.56
CA ILE A 27 -12.00 0.30 19.42
C ILE A 27 -11.78 1.79 19.06
N PRO A 28 -10.92 2.56 19.77
CA PRO A 28 -10.65 3.94 19.40
C PRO A 28 -10.04 4.09 18.00
N TRP A 29 -9.10 3.23 17.63
CA TRP A 29 -8.51 3.21 16.29
C TRP A 29 -9.55 2.93 15.20
N ALA A 30 -10.40 1.93 15.42
CA ALA A 30 -11.46 1.56 14.49
C ALA A 30 -12.47 2.72 14.33
N LYS A 31 -12.87 3.33 15.45
CA LYS A 31 -13.76 4.50 15.45
C LYS A 31 -13.16 5.65 14.64
N GLY A 32 -11.91 6.03 14.90
CA GLY A 32 -11.25 7.11 14.16
C GLY A 32 -11.17 6.83 12.65
N SER A 33 -10.83 5.59 12.29
CA SER A 33 -10.75 5.15 10.90
C SER A 33 -12.11 5.18 10.20
N LEU A 34 -13.16 4.68 10.86
CA LEU A 34 -14.54 4.71 10.36
C LEU A 34 -15.05 6.15 10.18
N GLU A 35 -14.80 7.04 11.13
CA GLU A 35 -15.17 8.45 10.99
C GLU A 35 -14.46 9.10 9.80
N THR A 36 -13.19 8.76 9.56
CA THR A 36 -12.44 9.26 8.39
C THR A 36 -13.07 8.78 7.09
N VAL A 37 -13.43 7.49 6.99
CA VAL A 37 -14.16 6.95 5.84
C VAL A 37 -15.53 7.61 5.67
N LYS A 38 -16.20 8.00 6.78
CA LYS A 38 -17.48 8.71 6.72
C LYS A 38 -17.39 10.13 6.19
N LEU A 39 -16.25 10.79 6.39
CA LEU A 39 -16.00 12.15 5.89
C LEU A 39 -15.52 12.17 4.43
N ALA A 40 -14.95 11.07 3.95
CA ALA A 40 -14.46 10.94 2.58
C ALA A 40 -15.60 10.81 1.54
N SER A 41 -15.37 11.33 0.33
CA SER A 41 -16.30 11.27 -0.80
C SER A 41 -15.99 10.09 -1.72
N PRO A 42 -16.98 9.53 -2.45
CA PRO A 42 -16.73 8.45 -3.40
C PRO A 42 -15.59 8.78 -4.36
N GLY A 43 -14.65 7.85 -4.51
CA GLY A 43 -13.40 8.05 -5.24
C GLY A 43 -12.23 8.52 -4.36
N ASP A 44 -12.44 9.02 -3.15
CA ASP A 44 -11.32 9.42 -2.30
C ASP A 44 -10.49 8.23 -1.82
N PHE A 45 -9.29 8.55 -1.33
CA PHE A 45 -8.40 7.60 -0.67
C PHE A 45 -8.35 7.86 0.84
N VAL A 46 -8.41 6.79 1.63
CA VAL A 46 -8.19 6.84 3.08
C VAL A 46 -7.04 5.91 3.44
N ALA A 47 -6.04 6.45 4.14
CA ALA A 47 -4.89 5.67 4.60
C ALA A 47 -5.19 5.00 5.94
N LEU A 48 -4.71 3.75 6.09
CA LEU A 48 -4.86 2.95 7.28
C LEU A 48 -3.48 2.44 7.71
N LYS A 49 -3.12 2.71 8.97
CA LYS A 49 -1.89 2.22 9.59
C LYS A 49 -2.26 1.18 10.65
N PHE A 50 -1.84 -0.08 10.45
CA PHE A 50 -2.27 -1.19 11.31
C PHE A 50 -1.68 -1.12 12.71
N THR A 51 -0.42 -0.68 12.86
CA THR A 51 0.15 -0.51 14.22
C THR A 51 -0.56 0.56 15.04
N GLY A 52 -1.33 1.44 14.40
CA GLY A 52 -2.22 2.38 15.10
C GLY A 52 -3.31 1.69 15.91
N ALA A 53 -3.62 0.42 15.61
CA ALA A 53 -4.56 -0.40 16.38
C ALA A 53 -3.96 -0.96 17.69
N GLY A 54 -2.68 -0.68 17.95
CA GLY A 54 -2.04 -0.93 19.24
C GLY A 54 -1.12 -2.15 19.27
N SER A 55 -0.80 -2.56 20.50
CA SER A 55 0.28 -3.50 20.81
C SER A 55 -0.02 -4.91 20.26
N GLN A 56 -1.28 -5.34 20.29
CA GLN A 56 -1.68 -6.63 19.72
C GLN A 56 -1.49 -6.66 18.21
N ALA A 57 -1.85 -5.59 17.50
CA ALA A 57 -1.65 -5.51 16.05
C ALA A 57 -0.15 -5.59 15.70
N LEU A 58 0.69 -4.84 16.42
CA LEU A 58 2.14 -4.89 16.25
C LEU A 58 2.70 -6.30 16.50
N TYR A 59 2.23 -6.98 17.54
CA TYR A 59 2.61 -8.35 17.85
C TYR A 59 2.24 -9.32 16.72
N ASP A 60 0.97 -9.32 16.30
CA ASP A 60 0.46 -10.23 15.27
C ASP A 60 1.23 -10.02 13.94
N LEU A 61 1.46 -8.76 13.54
CA LEU A 61 2.21 -8.41 12.35
C LEU A 61 3.66 -8.91 12.41
N LYS A 62 4.34 -8.75 13.55
CA LYS A 62 5.72 -9.21 13.75
C LYS A 62 5.81 -10.73 13.68
N GLN A 63 4.80 -11.45 14.18
CA GLN A 63 4.72 -12.90 14.11
C GLN A 63 4.19 -13.42 12.76
N GLN A 64 3.78 -12.52 11.85
CA GLN A 64 3.04 -12.85 10.62
C GLN A 64 1.81 -13.72 10.90
N ALA A 65 1.19 -13.52 12.07
CA ALA A 65 0.01 -14.23 12.50
C ALA A 65 -1.26 -13.59 11.90
N PRO A 66 -2.38 -14.33 11.82
CA PRO A 66 -3.68 -13.73 11.59
C PRO A 66 -3.99 -12.68 12.66
N SER A 67 -4.69 -11.61 12.29
CA SER A 67 -5.13 -10.61 13.27
C SER A 67 -6.09 -11.22 14.30
N SER A 68 -6.01 -10.79 15.55
CA SER A 68 -6.99 -11.16 16.58
C SER A 68 -8.45 -10.95 16.13
N PRO A 69 -9.44 -11.72 16.65
CA PRO A 69 -10.84 -11.61 16.21
C PRO A 69 -11.41 -10.18 16.26
N ALA A 70 -11.15 -9.45 17.34
CA ALA A 70 -11.61 -8.06 17.49
C ALA A 70 -10.95 -7.11 16.48
N LEU A 71 -9.64 -7.26 16.24
CA LEU A 71 -8.95 -6.46 15.23
C LEU A 71 -9.45 -6.81 13.82
N LYS A 72 -9.70 -8.09 13.56
CA LYS A 72 -10.26 -8.54 12.29
C LYS A 72 -11.63 -7.91 12.02
N GLU A 73 -12.52 -7.96 13.02
CA GLU A 73 -13.85 -7.34 12.93
C GLU A 73 -13.75 -5.83 12.68
N ALA A 74 -12.84 -5.15 13.38
CA ALA A 74 -12.57 -3.74 13.16
C ALA A 74 -12.12 -3.44 11.72
N ILE A 75 -11.11 -4.15 11.20
CA ILE A 75 -10.63 -3.98 9.82
C ILE A 75 -11.73 -4.30 8.81
N ASP A 76 -12.46 -5.39 9.00
CA ASP A 76 -13.59 -5.78 8.15
C ASP A 76 -14.63 -4.67 8.08
N SER A 77 -15.03 -4.09 9.22
CA SER A 77 -16.01 -3.00 9.27
C SER A 77 -15.57 -1.75 8.49
N ILE A 78 -14.27 -1.43 8.52
CA ILE A 78 -13.69 -0.30 7.79
C ILE A 78 -13.71 -0.59 6.29
N CYS A 79 -13.27 -1.78 5.89
CA CYS A 79 -13.26 -2.19 4.49
C CYS A 79 -14.66 -2.30 3.88
N ASP A 80 -15.64 -2.85 4.63
CA ASP A 80 -17.03 -2.95 4.19
C ASP A 80 -17.63 -1.56 3.99
N LEU A 81 -17.42 -0.63 4.94
CA LEU A 81 -17.89 0.76 4.80
C LEU A 81 -17.22 1.47 3.61
N ALA A 82 -15.90 1.32 3.46
CA ALA A 82 -15.17 1.93 2.35
C ALA A 82 -15.66 1.41 1.00
N SER A 83 -15.79 0.09 0.87
CA SER A 83 -16.32 -0.56 -0.34
C SER A 83 -17.74 -0.09 -0.66
N ALA A 84 -18.63 -0.01 0.32
CA ALA A 84 -20.02 0.43 0.13
C ALA A 84 -20.12 1.91 -0.31
N ARG A 85 -19.17 2.74 0.13
CA ARG A 85 -19.12 4.18 -0.19
C ARG A 85 -18.28 4.50 -1.43
N GLY A 86 -17.66 3.50 -2.06
CA GLY A 86 -16.75 3.73 -3.18
C GLY A 86 -15.45 4.44 -2.79
N ILE A 87 -15.00 4.27 -1.54
CA ILE A 87 -13.72 4.78 -1.01
C ILE A 87 -12.63 3.74 -1.24
N ARG A 88 -11.42 4.21 -1.57
CA ARG A 88 -10.23 3.39 -1.76
C ARG A 88 -9.36 3.43 -0.50
N LEU A 89 -8.95 2.28 0.01
CA LEU A 89 -8.12 2.14 1.20
C LEU A 89 -6.66 1.95 0.83
N LEU A 90 -5.79 2.75 1.44
CA LEU A 90 -4.34 2.63 1.33
C LEU A 90 -3.82 1.99 2.62
N PHE A 91 -3.46 0.71 2.58
CA PHE A 91 -2.78 0.08 3.71
C PHE A 91 -1.32 0.53 3.68
N ASP A 92 -0.97 1.33 4.68
CA ASP A 92 0.33 1.98 4.74
C ASP A 92 1.44 0.97 5.03
N ALA A 93 2.57 1.19 4.37
CA ALA A 93 3.79 0.48 4.67
C ALA A 93 4.42 1.07 5.94
N GLU A 94 5.06 0.22 6.71
CA GLU A 94 5.68 0.54 7.98
C GLU A 94 7.14 0.08 8.00
N GLN A 95 7.73 -0.12 9.17
CA GLN A 95 9.10 -0.62 9.27
C GLN A 95 9.22 -2.03 8.64
N GLN A 96 10.37 -2.30 8.03
CA GLN A 96 10.61 -3.58 7.35
C GLN A 96 10.47 -4.80 8.27
N ALA A 97 10.65 -4.62 9.59
CA ALA A 97 10.49 -5.67 10.60
C ALA A 97 9.08 -6.26 10.68
N ILE A 98 8.05 -5.53 10.22
CA ILE A 98 6.64 -5.97 10.25
C ILE A 98 5.97 -5.96 8.87
N GLN A 99 6.65 -5.46 7.84
CA GLN A 99 6.07 -5.26 6.51
C GLN A 99 5.53 -6.56 5.89
N ALA A 100 6.18 -7.70 6.11
CA ALA A 100 5.69 -8.99 5.62
C ALA A 100 4.31 -9.38 6.20
N GLY A 101 4.04 -9.03 7.47
CA GLY A 101 2.72 -9.23 8.08
C GLY A 101 1.67 -8.31 7.46
N ILE A 102 2.04 -7.05 7.20
CA ILE A 102 1.16 -6.06 6.55
C ILE A 102 0.83 -6.51 5.12
N ASP A 103 1.84 -6.96 4.38
CA ASP A 103 1.71 -7.47 3.00
C ASP A 103 0.76 -8.67 2.96
N SER A 104 0.92 -9.62 3.89
CA SER A 104 0.06 -10.80 4.02
C SER A 104 -1.40 -10.40 4.25
N TRP A 105 -1.67 -9.55 5.25
CA TRP A 105 -3.02 -9.07 5.52
C TRP A 105 -3.58 -8.30 4.32
N THR A 106 -2.78 -7.44 3.71
CA THR A 106 -3.18 -6.67 2.52
C THR A 106 -3.64 -7.58 1.39
N LEU A 107 -2.91 -8.66 1.08
CA LEU A 107 -3.32 -9.62 0.05
C LEU A 107 -4.65 -10.31 0.40
N ASP A 108 -4.87 -10.67 1.66
CA ASP A 108 -6.14 -11.28 2.10
C ASP A 108 -7.32 -10.31 1.93
N TYR A 109 -7.12 -9.03 2.23
CA TYR A 109 -8.14 -8.02 1.99
C TYR A 109 -8.31 -7.72 0.49
N MET A 110 -7.25 -7.76 -0.33
CA MET A 110 -7.39 -7.66 -1.78
C MET A 110 -8.19 -8.84 -2.37
N ARG A 111 -7.98 -10.06 -1.88
CA ARG A 111 -8.80 -11.22 -2.27
C ARG A 111 -10.28 -10.99 -1.98
N LYS A 112 -10.59 -10.46 -0.78
CA LYS A 112 -11.96 -10.20 -0.36
C LYS A 112 -12.63 -9.06 -1.14
N TYR A 113 -11.91 -7.99 -1.49
CA TYR A 113 -12.52 -6.77 -2.03
C TYR A 113 -12.17 -6.45 -3.49
N ASN A 114 -10.96 -6.75 -3.96
CA ASN A 114 -10.50 -6.40 -5.31
C ASN A 114 -10.84 -7.46 -6.37
N GLY A 115 -11.34 -8.62 -5.96
CA GLY A 115 -11.91 -9.63 -6.87
C GLY A 115 -13.39 -9.39 -7.23
N LYS A 116 -14.08 -8.49 -6.50
CA LYS A 116 -15.52 -8.25 -6.68
C LYS A 116 -15.85 -7.53 -8.00
N THR A 117 -14.97 -6.61 -8.43
CA THR A 117 -15.14 -5.82 -9.66
C THR A 117 -13.85 -5.85 -10.46
N PRO A 118 -13.77 -6.62 -11.56
CA PRO A 118 -12.59 -6.66 -12.42
C PRO A 118 -12.15 -5.27 -12.88
N GLY A 119 -10.85 -5.00 -12.80
CA GLY A 119 -10.25 -3.71 -13.18
C GLY A 119 -10.33 -2.60 -12.12
N LYS A 120 -10.98 -2.84 -10.97
CA LYS A 120 -11.11 -1.86 -9.87
C LYS A 120 -10.60 -2.41 -8.55
N ALA A 121 -9.68 -1.67 -7.92
CA ALA A 121 -9.17 -1.95 -6.59
C ALA A 121 -9.88 -1.08 -5.53
N VAL A 122 -10.27 -1.73 -4.43
CA VAL A 122 -10.71 -1.05 -3.20
C VAL A 122 -9.53 -0.95 -2.23
N VAL A 123 -8.73 -2.00 -2.11
CA VAL A 123 -7.57 -2.08 -1.21
C VAL A 123 -6.28 -1.93 -1.99
N TYR A 124 -5.38 -1.09 -1.50
CA TYR A 124 -4.06 -0.83 -2.06
C TYR A 124 -2.99 -1.13 -1.03
N GLY A 125 -1.98 -1.90 -1.42
CA GLY A 125 -0.77 -2.10 -0.63
C GLY A 125 0.26 -1.03 -0.94
N THR A 126 1.01 -0.60 0.07
CA THR A 126 2.07 0.39 -0.10
C THR A 126 3.43 -0.28 -0.28
N TYR A 127 4.17 0.11 -1.31
CA TYR A 127 5.47 -0.46 -1.68
C TYR A 127 6.55 0.61 -1.59
N GLN A 128 7.61 0.35 -0.81
CA GLN A 128 8.69 1.31 -0.54
C GLN A 128 9.89 1.06 -1.45
N ALA A 129 10.03 1.86 -2.51
CA ALA A 129 11.05 1.68 -3.55
C ALA A 129 12.51 1.84 -3.08
N TYR A 130 12.75 2.34 -1.86
CA TYR A 130 14.09 2.41 -1.28
C TYR A 130 14.65 1.05 -0.83
N LEU A 131 13.79 0.03 -0.65
CA LEU A 131 14.22 -1.32 -0.30
C LEU A 131 14.60 -2.07 -1.56
N LYS A 132 15.77 -2.73 -1.51
CA LYS A 132 16.27 -3.57 -2.60
C LYS A 132 15.32 -4.71 -2.97
N ALA A 133 14.50 -5.18 -2.02
CA ALA A 133 13.56 -6.29 -2.20
C ALA A 133 12.19 -5.88 -2.80
N THR A 134 11.85 -4.60 -2.85
CA THR A 134 10.53 -4.13 -3.30
C THR A 134 10.16 -4.61 -4.72
N PRO A 135 11.07 -4.61 -5.72
CA PRO A 135 10.74 -5.13 -7.04
C PRO A 135 10.31 -6.61 -7.03
N SER A 136 11.00 -7.48 -6.27
CA SER A 136 10.67 -8.91 -6.22
C SER A 136 9.39 -9.18 -5.41
N ILE A 137 9.15 -8.43 -4.33
CA ILE A 137 7.89 -8.52 -3.57
C ILE A 137 6.70 -8.09 -4.43
N LEU A 138 6.84 -6.98 -5.17
CA LEU A 138 5.79 -6.54 -6.08
C LEU A 138 5.56 -7.55 -7.21
N ALA A 139 6.62 -8.16 -7.75
CA ALA A 139 6.50 -9.20 -8.77
C ALA A 139 5.70 -10.42 -8.27
N SER A 140 5.96 -10.88 -7.04
CA SER A 140 5.23 -12.00 -6.45
C SER A 140 3.75 -11.65 -6.20
N HIS A 141 3.45 -10.42 -5.76
CA HIS A 141 2.07 -9.98 -5.57
C HIS A 141 1.32 -9.83 -6.91
N LEU A 142 2.00 -9.40 -7.98
CA LEU A 142 1.44 -9.41 -9.34
C LEU A 142 1.14 -10.85 -9.79
N ALA A 143 2.03 -11.81 -9.51
CA ALA A 143 1.78 -13.21 -9.84
C ALA A 143 0.57 -13.78 -9.08
N VAL A 144 0.40 -13.42 -7.80
CA VAL A 144 -0.79 -13.74 -7.01
C VAL A 144 -2.05 -13.14 -7.64
N ALA A 145 -2.03 -11.83 -7.93
CA ALA A 145 -3.18 -11.15 -8.56
C ALA A 145 -3.56 -11.78 -9.89
N ARG A 146 -2.57 -12.18 -10.71
CA ARG A 146 -2.80 -12.91 -11.96
C ARG A 146 -3.46 -14.26 -11.70
N LYS A 147 -2.87 -15.08 -10.82
CA LYS A 147 -3.35 -16.44 -10.53
C LYS A 147 -4.77 -16.46 -9.99
N GLU A 148 -5.11 -15.44 -9.20
CA GLU A 148 -6.38 -15.36 -8.49
C GLU A 148 -7.39 -14.41 -9.17
N ASN A 149 -7.09 -13.89 -10.37
CA ASN A 149 -7.93 -12.96 -11.14
C ASN A 149 -8.35 -11.70 -10.35
N LEU A 150 -7.42 -11.13 -9.60
CA LEU A 150 -7.63 -9.92 -8.79
C LEU A 150 -7.08 -8.68 -9.50
N THR A 151 -7.65 -7.50 -9.21
CA THR A 151 -6.98 -6.23 -9.51
C THR A 151 -6.01 -5.87 -8.40
N LEU A 152 -4.71 -5.76 -8.70
CA LEU A 152 -3.73 -5.37 -7.68
C LEU A 152 -3.77 -3.85 -7.46
N GLY A 153 -4.08 -3.42 -6.23
CA GLY A 153 -3.96 -2.03 -5.82
C GLY A 153 -2.54 -1.73 -5.34
N VAL A 154 -1.83 -0.81 -6.01
CA VAL A 154 -0.44 -0.49 -5.69
C VAL A 154 -0.30 0.98 -5.34
N LYS A 155 0.17 1.30 -4.13
CA LYS A 155 0.67 2.63 -3.77
C LYS A 155 2.19 2.58 -3.75
N LEU A 156 2.85 3.24 -4.69
CA LEU A 156 4.30 3.29 -4.76
C LEU A 156 4.81 4.56 -4.08
N VAL A 157 5.72 4.39 -3.13
CA VAL A 157 6.44 5.49 -2.44
C VAL A 157 7.94 5.25 -2.53
N ARG A 158 8.75 6.26 -2.19
CA ARG A 158 10.20 6.02 -1.95
C ARG A 158 10.41 5.25 -0.64
N GLY A 159 9.85 5.74 0.45
CA GLY A 159 9.98 5.15 1.78
C GLY A 159 10.14 6.24 2.85
N ALA A 160 9.78 5.93 4.08
CA ALA A 160 9.79 6.87 5.20
C ALA A 160 10.65 6.43 6.40
N TYR A 161 11.16 5.18 6.37
CA TYR A 161 11.78 4.52 7.54
C TYR A 161 13.30 4.36 7.41
N LEU A 162 13.98 5.22 6.63
CA LEU A 162 15.44 5.20 6.42
C LEU A 162 16.26 5.23 7.71
N GLY A 163 15.74 5.90 8.75
CA GLY A 163 16.42 6.02 10.04
C GLY A 163 16.25 4.80 10.96
N SER A 164 15.26 3.93 10.70
CA SER A 164 14.94 2.79 11.56
C SER A 164 15.20 1.43 10.90
N ASP A 165 15.08 1.34 9.58
CA ASP A 165 15.28 0.07 8.87
C ASP A 165 16.77 -0.28 8.71
N PRO A 166 17.15 -1.57 8.75
CA PRO A 166 18.53 -1.99 8.59
C PRO A 166 19.15 -1.51 7.28
N ARG A 167 20.26 -0.77 7.37
CA ARG A 167 20.90 -0.10 6.22
C ARG A 167 21.17 -0.99 5.02
N HIS A 168 21.52 -2.26 5.25
CA HIS A 168 21.87 -3.21 4.19
C HIS A 168 20.68 -3.57 3.27
N LEU A 169 19.44 -3.38 3.74
CA LEU A 169 18.20 -3.61 2.98
C LEU A 169 17.88 -2.45 2.02
N ILE A 170 18.43 -1.27 2.30
CA ILE A 170 18.18 -0.03 1.56
C ILE A 170 19.19 0.09 0.42
N HIS A 171 18.76 0.64 -0.73
CA HIS A 171 19.63 1.00 -1.83
C HIS A 171 20.86 1.82 -1.38
N ASP A 172 21.98 1.67 -2.09
CA ASP A 172 23.25 2.25 -1.65
C ASP A 172 23.25 3.77 -1.82
N THR A 173 22.59 4.27 -2.87
CA THR A 173 22.42 5.70 -3.12
C THR A 173 20.97 6.13 -3.29
N LYS A 174 20.71 7.42 -3.13
CA LYS A 174 19.43 8.03 -3.50
C LYS A 174 19.12 7.84 -4.99
N ALA A 175 20.13 7.91 -5.85
CA ALA A 175 19.95 7.71 -7.29
C ALA A 175 19.43 6.30 -7.60
N ASP A 176 19.92 5.29 -6.88
CA ASP A 176 19.43 3.90 -7.03
C ASP A 176 17.97 3.76 -6.58
N THR A 177 17.58 4.42 -5.48
CA THR A 177 16.16 4.48 -5.06
C THR A 177 15.29 5.17 -6.11
N ASP A 178 15.78 6.27 -6.69
CA ASP A 178 15.06 6.98 -7.75
C ASP A 178 14.94 6.14 -9.02
N ASN A 179 15.98 5.38 -9.37
CA ASN A 179 15.96 4.45 -10.50
C ASN A 179 14.97 3.30 -10.26
N ALA A 180 14.95 2.72 -9.06
CA ALA A 180 14.01 1.68 -8.68
C ALA A 180 12.56 2.18 -8.74
N TYR A 181 12.27 3.33 -8.12
CA TYR A 181 10.95 3.96 -8.15
C TYR A 181 10.49 4.23 -9.59
N ASN A 182 11.34 4.86 -10.41
CA ASN A 182 10.99 5.21 -11.78
C ASN A 182 10.77 3.98 -12.67
N GLY A 183 11.59 2.94 -12.51
CA GLY A 183 11.45 1.69 -13.25
C GLY A 183 10.16 0.95 -12.89
N ILE A 184 9.85 0.84 -11.59
CA ILE A 184 8.58 0.23 -11.13
C ILE A 184 7.38 1.04 -11.64
N ALA A 185 7.40 2.36 -11.48
CA ALA A 185 6.30 3.23 -11.93
C ALA A 185 6.06 3.11 -13.44
N ALA A 186 7.12 3.06 -14.25
CA ALA A 186 7.00 2.88 -15.69
C ALA A 186 6.45 1.49 -16.05
N ALA A 187 6.88 0.43 -15.37
CA ALA A 187 6.38 -0.93 -15.59
C ALA A 187 4.88 -1.03 -15.28
N LEU A 188 4.44 -0.47 -14.15
CA LEU A 188 3.02 -0.42 -13.75
C LEU A 188 2.17 0.43 -14.72
N ALA A 189 2.67 1.59 -15.15
CA ALA A 189 1.97 2.46 -16.10
C ALA A 189 1.79 1.80 -17.47
N LYS A 190 2.80 1.03 -17.93
CA LYS A 190 2.77 0.27 -19.18
C LYS A 190 2.05 -1.07 -19.09
N ARG A 191 1.78 -1.56 -17.87
CA ARG A 191 1.37 -2.95 -17.60
C ARG A 191 2.30 -3.95 -18.29
N ALA A 192 3.60 -3.73 -18.16
CA ALA A 192 4.62 -4.56 -18.79
C ALA A 192 5.83 -4.71 -17.86
N TYR A 193 6.33 -5.92 -17.72
CA TYR A 193 7.54 -6.21 -16.96
C TYR A 193 8.77 -5.57 -17.64
N GLY A 194 9.72 -5.17 -16.81
CA GLY A 194 10.98 -4.55 -17.21
C GLY A 194 11.79 -4.10 -16.00
N PRO A 195 13.11 -3.92 -16.11
CA PRO A 195 13.95 -3.61 -14.95
C PRO A 195 13.45 -2.38 -14.15
N PRO A 196 13.39 -2.47 -12.80
CA PRO A 196 13.78 -3.60 -11.96
C PRO A 196 12.68 -4.66 -11.75
N LEU A 197 11.46 -4.41 -12.21
CA LEU A 197 10.29 -5.27 -12.00
C LEU A 197 10.23 -6.38 -13.06
N GLN A 198 10.85 -7.52 -12.74
CA GLN A 198 10.84 -8.71 -13.59
C GLN A 198 9.67 -9.64 -13.23
N ALA A 199 9.20 -10.40 -14.21
CA ALA A 199 8.18 -11.41 -13.97
C ALA A 199 8.74 -12.57 -13.13
N GLU A 200 7.89 -13.18 -12.31
CA GLU A 200 8.20 -14.46 -11.69
C GLU A 200 8.41 -15.55 -12.75
N LYS A 201 9.17 -16.60 -12.40
CA LYS A 201 9.52 -17.64 -13.38
C LYS A 201 8.26 -18.32 -13.93
N GLY A 202 8.07 -18.25 -15.25
CA GLY A 202 6.91 -18.82 -15.94
C GLY A 202 5.72 -17.85 -16.08
N GLU A 203 5.83 -16.63 -15.53
CA GLU A 203 4.86 -15.55 -15.74
C GLU A 203 5.21 -14.72 -16.98
N THR A 204 4.21 -14.44 -17.81
CA THR A 204 4.37 -13.60 -19.00
C THR A 204 3.29 -12.52 -19.14
N THR A 205 2.20 -12.66 -18.37
CA THR A 205 1.04 -11.77 -18.46
C THR A 205 1.00 -10.84 -17.27
N PHE A 206 0.81 -9.55 -17.53
CA PHE A 206 0.65 -8.55 -16.49
C PHE A 206 -0.82 -8.49 -16.03
N PRO A 207 -1.14 -8.66 -14.74
CA PRO A 207 -2.51 -8.62 -14.26
C PRO A 207 -3.10 -7.20 -14.32
N PRO A 208 -4.43 -7.04 -14.15
CA PRO A 208 -5.02 -5.73 -13.91
C PRO A 208 -4.40 -5.07 -12.66
N VAL A 209 -4.05 -3.79 -12.78
CA VAL A 209 -3.50 -3.00 -11.66
C VAL A 209 -4.16 -1.63 -11.60
N ASN A 210 -4.31 -1.08 -10.40
CA ASN A 210 -4.58 0.33 -10.19
C ASN A 210 -3.47 0.92 -9.32
N VAL A 211 -3.03 2.14 -9.63
CA VAL A 211 -1.76 2.66 -9.14
C VAL A 211 -1.93 4.03 -8.50
N VAL A 212 -1.32 4.22 -7.32
CA VAL A 212 -1.10 5.52 -6.70
C VAL A 212 0.40 5.78 -6.68
N LEU A 213 0.87 6.77 -7.43
CA LEU A 213 2.26 7.23 -7.40
C LEU A 213 2.41 8.37 -6.41
N ALA A 214 3.00 8.09 -5.26
CA ALA A 214 3.16 9.07 -4.18
C ALA A 214 4.59 9.65 -4.15
N GLY A 215 4.70 10.95 -4.40
CA GLY A 215 5.99 11.66 -4.29
C GLY A 215 6.04 13.06 -4.91
N HIS A 216 7.04 13.82 -4.48
CA HIS A 216 7.26 15.23 -4.85
C HIS A 216 8.50 15.46 -5.72
N ASN A 217 9.05 14.41 -6.32
CA ASN A 217 10.21 14.57 -7.19
C ASN A 217 9.74 14.92 -8.60
N HIS A 218 9.88 16.20 -8.99
CA HIS A 218 9.50 16.71 -10.31
C HIS A 218 9.98 15.83 -11.46
N THR A 219 11.25 15.41 -11.44
CA THR A 219 11.83 14.59 -12.50
C THR A 219 11.11 13.25 -12.65
N SER A 220 10.73 12.61 -11.55
CA SER A 220 10.00 11.33 -11.56
C SER A 220 8.56 11.52 -12.06
N VAL A 221 7.89 12.57 -11.58
CA VAL A 221 6.53 12.92 -11.99
C VAL A 221 6.49 13.18 -13.50
N ARG A 222 7.38 14.04 -14.00
CA ARG A 222 7.46 14.43 -15.41
C ARG A 222 7.71 13.23 -16.32
N LYS A 223 8.63 12.31 -15.93
CA LYS A 223 8.89 11.07 -16.69
C LYS A 223 7.62 10.24 -16.91
N ILE A 224 6.77 10.11 -15.88
CA ILE A 224 5.52 9.35 -16.02
C ILE A 224 4.49 10.16 -16.82
N GLN A 225 4.40 11.48 -16.63
CA GLN A 225 3.51 12.31 -17.45
C GLN A 225 3.85 12.24 -18.94
N ASP A 226 5.12 12.39 -19.31
CA ASP A 226 5.59 12.29 -20.70
C ASP A 226 5.25 10.90 -21.30
N LEU A 227 5.45 9.84 -20.50
CA LEU A 227 5.04 8.49 -20.88
C LEU A 227 3.54 8.42 -21.14
N ARG A 228 2.71 8.93 -20.21
CA ARG A 228 1.24 8.89 -20.30
C ARG A 228 0.72 9.68 -21.50
N THR A 229 1.28 10.85 -21.76
CA THR A 229 0.98 11.67 -22.94
C THR A 229 1.29 10.91 -24.22
N THR A 230 2.45 10.25 -24.29
CA THR A 230 2.83 9.42 -25.44
C THR A 230 1.85 8.26 -25.65
N GLN A 231 1.44 7.58 -24.58
CA GLN A 231 0.45 6.50 -24.65
C GLN A 231 -0.91 7.01 -25.16
N ALA A 232 -1.37 8.16 -24.66
CA ALA A 232 -2.62 8.77 -25.08
C ALA A 232 -2.60 9.16 -26.56
N GLN A 233 -1.50 9.75 -27.05
CA GLN A 233 -1.33 10.10 -28.46
C GLN A 233 -1.35 8.87 -29.39
N ARG A 234 -0.98 7.70 -28.87
CA ARG A 234 -1.00 6.43 -29.59
C ARG A 234 -2.32 5.65 -29.44
N GLY A 235 -3.26 6.15 -28.63
CA GLY A 235 -4.51 5.45 -28.33
C GLY A 235 -4.33 4.18 -27.50
N GLU A 236 -3.24 4.07 -26.73
CA GLU A 236 -3.00 2.92 -25.85
C GLU A 236 -3.95 2.95 -24.64
N GLU A 237 -4.43 1.78 -24.21
CA GLU A 237 -5.24 1.67 -22.99
C GLU A 237 -4.40 2.02 -21.76
N GLN A 238 -4.92 2.95 -20.97
CA GLN A 238 -4.22 3.55 -19.85
C GLN A 238 -4.59 2.89 -18.52
N THR A 239 -3.58 2.52 -17.73
CA THR A 239 -3.76 2.11 -16.33
C THR A 239 -4.46 3.21 -15.52
N ASP A 240 -5.38 2.83 -14.63
CA ASP A 240 -5.95 3.72 -13.61
C ASP A 240 -4.83 4.12 -12.65
N LEU A 241 -4.32 5.34 -12.81
CA LEU A 241 -3.12 5.84 -12.15
C LEU A 241 -3.38 7.24 -11.61
N VAL A 242 -3.18 7.41 -10.30
CA VAL A 242 -3.34 8.68 -9.60
C VAL A 242 -1.98 9.14 -9.06
N TYR A 243 -1.71 10.44 -9.15
CA TYR A 243 -0.58 11.06 -8.47
C TYR A 243 -1.01 11.53 -7.08
N ALA A 244 -0.20 11.26 -6.07
CA ALA A 244 -0.46 11.69 -4.69
C ALA A 244 0.72 12.51 -4.15
N GLN A 245 0.37 13.59 -3.45
CA GLN A 245 1.30 14.54 -2.82
C GLN A 245 0.75 14.94 -1.46
N LEU A 246 1.64 15.13 -0.47
CA LEU A 246 1.28 15.76 0.80
C LEU A 246 0.87 17.22 0.58
N GLN A 247 -0.24 17.61 1.19
CA GLN A 247 -0.73 18.99 1.16
C GLN A 247 0.30 19.95 1.77
N GLY A 248 0.63 21.03 1.06
CA GLY A 248 1.63 22.02 1.47
C GLY A 248 3.08 21.64 1.14
N MET A 249 3.32 20.54 0.43
CA MET A 249 4.64 20.16 -0.07
C MET A 249 4.70 20.23 -1.59
N ALA A 250 5.56 21.12 -2.09
CA ALA A 250 5.83 21.30 -3.52
C ALA A 250 4.56 21.68 -4.30
N ASP A 251 3.84 22.70 -3.81
CA ASP A 251 2.61 23.21 -4.42
C ASP A 251 2.83 23.68 -5.87
N GLU A 252 4.05 24.12 -6.22
CA GLU A 252 4.42 24.40 -7.62
C GLU A 252 4.31 23.17 -8.55
N ILE A 253 4.51 21.93 -8.05
CA ILE A 253 4.32 20.70 -8.86
C ILE A 253 2.84 20.43 -9.05
N SER A 254 2.07 20.57 -7.97
CA SER A 254 0.62 20.36 -7.96
C SER A 254 -0.08 21.29 -8.94
N CYS A 255 0.31 22.58 -8.99
CA CYS A 255 -0.24 23.54 -9.95
C CYS A 255 -0.01 23.13 -11.40
N VAL A 256 1.19 22.65 -11.76
CA VAL A 256 1.49 22.16 -13.13
C VAL A 256 0.73 20.86 -13.44
N GLN A 257 0.50 20.00 -12.43
CA GLN A 257 -0.27 18.76 -12.60
C GLN A 257 -1.75 19.02 -12.91
N VAL A 258 -2.37 20.04 -12.32
CA VAL A 258 -3.77 20.41 -12.56
C VAL A 258 -3.94 21.19 -13.87
N SER A 259 -2.98 22.05 -14.22
CA SER A 259 -3.07 22.91 -15.41
C SER A 259 -2.70 22.22 -16.73
N GLY A 260 -2.11 21.02 -16.70
CA GLY A 260 -1.85 20.19 -17.88
C GLY A 260 -3.06 19.35 -18.36
N LEU A 261 -4.13 19.30 -17.58
CA LEU A 261 -5.44 18.76 -17.98
C LEU A 261 -6.26 19.92 -18.55
N GLY A 262 -6.00 20.26 -19.81
CA GLY A 262 -6.82 21.22 -20.54
C GLY A 262 -8.27 20.74 -20.61
N TYR A 263 -9.19 21.68 -20.36
CA TYR A 263 -10.60 21.60 -20.77
C TYR A 263 -10.72 21.34 -22.28
#